data_AF-A0A661B3H4-F1
#
_entry.id   AF-A0A661B3H4-F1
#
_cell.length_a   1.000
_cell.length_b   1.000
_cell.length_c   1.000
_cell.angle_alpha   90.00
_cell.angle_beta   90.00
_cell.angle_gamma   90.00
#
_symmetry.space_group_name_H-M   'P 1'
#
loop_
_entity.id
_entity.type
_entity.pdbx_description
1 polymer ?
#
loop_
_entity_poly.entity_id
_entity_poly.type
_entity_poly.pdbx_seq_one_letter_code
_entity_poly.pdbx_strand_id
1 'polypeptide(L)' 'TERFEQLEKFRLKRDNNAHEIALDELKTAADTGENVVPPIIGAIRANATLGEITTAMKEVYGTYD' A
#
# COMPACT_ATOMS: atom_id res chain seq x y z
N THR A 1 -13.47 7.51 18.74
CA THR A 1 -12.50 6.57 19.36
C THR A 1 -12.51 5.22 18.66
N GLU A 2 -13.66 4.62 18.32
CA GLU A 2 -13.75 3.29 17.65
C GLU A 2 -12.92 3.10 16.37
N ARG A 3 -12.83 4.11 15.48
CA ARG A 3 -12.08 3.96 14.21
C ARG A 3 -10.58 3.77 14.41
N PHE A 4 -9.99 4.36 15.45
CA PHE A 4 -8.58 4.21 15.75
C PHE A 4 -8.26 2.81 16.28
N GLU A 5 -9.13 2.28 17.14
CA GLU A 5 -8.96 0.93 17.70
C GLU A 5 -9.11 -0.18 16.65
N GLN A 6 -9.99 -0.01 15.67
CA GLN A 6 -10.12 -0.94 14.54
C GLN A 6 -8.87 -0.91 13.65
N LEU A 7 -8.30 0.27 13.41
CA LEU A 7 -7.05 0.43 12.67
C LEU A 7 -5.85 -0.18 13.41
N GLU A 8 -5.74 0.00 14.72
CA GLU A 8 -4.65 -0.62 15.49
C GLU A 8 -4.76 -2.14 15.51
N LYS A 9 -5.96 -2.70 15.73
CA LYS A 9 -6.17 -4.16 15.69
C LYS A 9 -5.89 -4.74 14.30
N PHE A 10 -6.14 -3.98 13.24
CA PHE A 10 -5.83 -4.37 11.87
C PHE A 10 -4.31 -4.34 11.62
N ARG A 11 -3.62 -3.28 12.08
CA ARG A 11 -2.16 -3.17 12.02
C ARG A 11 -1.44 -4.26 12.84
N LEU A 12 -2.02 -4.69 13.96
CA LEU A 12 -1.47 -5.77 14.80
C LEU A 12 -1.53 -7.15 14.12
N LYS A 13 -2.43 -7.36 13.17
CA LYS A 13 -2.55 -8.62 12.41
C LYS A 13 -1.73 -8.63 11.13
N ARG A 14 -1.08 -7.52 10.80
CA ARG A 14 -0.31 -7.34 9.58
C ARG A 14 1.08 -7.93 9.75
N ASP A 15 1.53 -8.66 8.74
CA ASP A 15 2.96 -8.90 8.55
C ASP A 15 3.57 -7.60 8.00
N ASN A 16 4.29 -6.88 8.87
CA ASN A 16 4.87 -5.59 8.51
C ASN A 16 5.93 -5.73 7.41
N ASN A 17 6.66 -6.85 7.35
CA ASN A 17 7.67 -7.05 6.33
C ASN A 17 7.02 -7.30 4.97
N ALA A 18 6.00 -8.17 4.93
CA ALA A 18 5.24 -8.40 3.70
C ALA A 18 4.52 -7.13 3.20
N HIS A 19 4.07 -6.27 4.12
CA HIS A 19 3.45 -5.00 3.79
C HIS A 19 4.44 -4.01 3.17
N GLU A 20 5.62 -3.84 3.77
CA GLU A 20 6.66 -2.96 3.25
C GLU A 20 7.13 -3.43 1.87
N ILE A 21 7.39 -4.73 1.70
CA ILE A 21 7.79 -5.30 0.41
C ILE A 21 6.73 -5.05 -0.66
N ALA A 22 5.45 -5.30 -0.36
CA ALA A 22 4.38 -5.12 -1.34
C ALA A 22 4.18 -3.66 -1.75
N LEU A 23 4.40 -2.70 -0.83
CA LEU A 23 4.37 -1.28 -1.18
C LEU A 23 5.60 -0.85 -2.01
N ASP A 24 6.76 -1.43 -1.74
CA ASP A 24 7.98 -1.12 -2.50
C ASP A 24 7.91 -1.69 -3.94
N GLU A 25 7.36 -2.91 -4.09
CA GLU A 25 7.05 -3.48 -5.40
C GLU A 25 6.04 -2.62 -6.17
N LEU A 26 5.03 -2.08 -5.49
CA LEU A 26 4.07 -1.16 -6.10
C LEU A 26 4.73 0.13 -6.58
N LYS A 27 5.62 0.73 -5.78
CA LYS A 27 6.35 1.93 -6.18
C LYS A 27 7.28 1.64 -7.35
N THR A 28 7.99 0.51 -7.30
CA THR A 28 8.88 0.08 -8.38
C THR A 28 8.12 -0.10 -9.68
N ALA A 29 7.00 -0.83 -9.66
CA ALA A 29 6.17 -1.01 -10.85
C ALA A 29 5.59 0.31 -11.37
N ALA A 30 5.24 1.23 -10.46
CA ALA A 30 4.78 2.55 -10.83
C ALA A 30 5.87 3.39 -11.51
N ASP A 31 7.11 3.32 -11.02
CA ASP A 31 8.27 4.09 -11.51
C ASP A 31 8.79 3.55 -12.84
N THR A 32 8.80 2.21 -13.00
CA THR A 32 9.24 1.56 -14.24
C THR A 32 8.18 1.60 -15.34
N GLY A 33 6.94 2.02 -15.03
CA GLY A 33 5.82 2.01 -15.96
C GLY A 33 5.27 0.61 -16.27
N GLU A 34 5.57 -0.36 -15.41
CA GLU A 34 5.03 -1.71 -15.49
C GLU A 34 3.55 -1.76 -15.06
N ASN A 35 2.91 -2.92 -15.24
CA ASN A 35 1.54 -3.09 -14.81
C ASN A 35 1.45 -3.03 -13.27
N VAL A 36 0.74 -2.01 -12.76
CA VAL A 36 0.54 -1.78 -11.32
C VAL A 36 -0.55 -2.66 -10.70
N VAL A 37 -1.38 -3.36 -11.48
CA VAL A 37 -2.46 -4.20 -10.94
C VAL A 37 -1.94 -5.39 -10.11
N PRO A 38 -0.94 -6.18 -10.58
CA PRO A 38 -0.35 -7.23 -9.76
C PRO A 38 0.18 -6.78 -8.38
N PRO A 39 1.00 -5.72 -8.26
CA PRO A 39 1.47 -5.26 -6.95
C PRO A 39 0.36 -4.63 -6.09
N ILE A 40 -0.69 -4.04 -6.67
CA ILE A 40 -1.88 -3.63 -5.90
C ILE A 40 -2.55 -4.84 -5.22
N ILE A 41 -2.68 -5.96 -5.93
CA ILE A 41 -3.22 -7.20 -5.34
C ILE A 41 -2.29 -7.72 -4.24
N GLY A 42 -0.97 -7.64 -4.44
CA GLY A 42 0.03 -7.96 -3.41
C GLY A 42 -0.15 -7.11 -2.15
N ALA A 43 -0.27 -5.80 -2.31
CA ALA A 43 -0.48 -4.85 -1.21
C ALA A 43 -1.78 -5.15 -0.45
N ILE A 44 -2.88 -5.43 -1.15
CA ILE A 44 -4.16 -5.82 -0.52
C ILE A 44 -4.00 -7.11 0.30
N ARG A 45 -3.32 -8.13 -0.26
CA ARG A 45 -3.04 -9.39 0.45
C ARG A 45 -2.16 -9.19 1.68
N ALA A 46 -1.25 -8.21 1.63
CA ALA A 46 -0.42 -7.79 2.76
C ALA A 46 -1.14 -6.86 3.75
N ASN A 47 -2.47 -6.75 3.66
CA ASN A 47 -3.28 -5.88 4.51
C ASN A 47 -2.88 -4.39 4.40
N ALA A 48 -2.44 -3.94 3.22
CA ALA A 48 -2.31 -2.53 2.94
C ALA A 48 -3.69 -1.89 2.79
N THR A 49 -3.85 -0.71 3.37
CA THR A 49 -5.08 0.08 3.22
C THR A 49 -5.08 0.81 1.89
N LEU A 50 -6.27 1.18 1.41
CA LEU A 50 -6.41 2.01 0.21
C LEU A 50 -5.64 3.34 0.31
N GLY A 51 -5.58 3.92 1.52
CA GLY A 51 -4.82 5.14 1.78
C GLY A 51 -3.32 4.94 1.58
N GLU A 52 -2.76 3.82 2.09
CA GLU A 52 -1.34 3.49 1.94
C GLU A 52 -0.98 3.22 0.47
N ILE A 53 -1.82 2.49 -0.27
CA ILE A 53 -1.66 2.24 -1.71
C ILE A 53 -1.68 3.56 -2.49
N THR A 54 -2.67 4.42 -2.21
CA THR A 54 -2.79 5.73 -2.87
C THR A 54 -1.59 6.62 -2.56
N THR A 55 -1.12 6.64 -1.31
CA THR A 55 0.06 7.40 -0.91
C THR A 55 1.30 6.91 -1.64
N ALA A 56 1.52 5.60 -1.73
CA ALA A 56 2.65 5.03 -2.46
C ALA A 56 2.62 5.41 -3.95
N MET A 57 1.45 5.39 -4.58
CA MET A 57 1.30 5.83 -5.98
C MET A 57 1.53 7.34 -6.14
N LYS A 58 1.11 8.17 -5.18
CA LYS A 58 1.35 9.61 -5.18
C LYS A 58 2.82 9.98 -5.01
N GLU A 59 3.60 9.18 -4.30
CA GLU A 59 5.04 9.41 -4.17
C GLU A 59 5.78 9.28 -5.51
N VAL A 60 5.29 8.42 -6.42
CA VAL A 60 5.89 8.20 -7.74
C VAL A 60 5.29 9.14 -8.80
N TYR A 61 3.96 9.18 -8.91
CA TYR A 61 3.28 9.96 -9.95
C TYR A 61 3.02 11.42 -9.58
N GLY A 62 3.21 11.79 -8.32
CA GLY A 62 2.77 13.07 -7.79
C GLY A 62 1.24 13.15 -7.64
N THR A 63 0.74 14.37 -7.52
CA THR A 63 -0.69 14.68 -7.49
C THR A 63 -1.04 15.58 -8.66
N TYR A 64 -2.22 15.35 -9.25
CA TYR A 64 -2.77 16.25 -10.25
C TYR A 64 -3.43 17.45 -9.53
N ASP A 65 -3.04 18.66 -9.92
CA ASP A 65 -3.62 19.94 -9.48
C ASP A 65 -4.59 20.52 -10.53
#